data_AF-A0A258M427-F1
#
_entry.id   AF-A0A258M427-F1
#
_cell.length_a   1.000
_cell.length_b   1.000
_cell.length_c   1.000
_cell.angle_alpha   90.00
_cell.angle_beta   90.00
_cell.angle_gamma   90.00
#
_symmetry.space_group_name_H-M   'P 1'
#
loop_
_entity.id
_entity.type
_entity.pdbx_description
1 polymer ?
#
loop_
_entity_poly.entity_id
_entity_poly.type
_entity_poly.pdbx_seq_one_letter_code
_entity_poly.pdbx_strand_id
1 'polypeptide(L)'
;KRVLQDDITDNDAEEVLETIAKEEDTNGRIRRNVMDTRRALSFLMRSKLLSDEQQEEARQILRDIDSLENHTAFLFDKINFLMDATVGFINLNQSKIIKIFSVVSVALMPPTLLASVWGMNFRYMPELEQTWGYPVAIISMVISAMIPLGYFRHKGWLSSR
;
A
#
# COMPACT_ATOMS: atom_id res chain seq x y z
N LYS A 1 -4.89 13.28 16.67
CA LYS A 1 -4.91 12.02 17.47
C LYS A 1 -6.19 11.26 17.13
N ARG A 2 -6.27 10.74 15.91
CA ARG A 2 -7.36 9.91 15.45
C ARG A 2 -6.68 8.69 14.83
N VAL A 3 -7.07 7.52 15.31
CA VAL A 3 -7.12 6.30 14.51
C VAL A 3 -5.78 5.58 14.26
N LEU A 4 -5.25 4.96 15.31
CA LEU A 4 -4.76 3.58 15.21
C LEU A 4 -6.01 2.66 15.13
N GLN A 5 -6.75 2.68 14.01
CA GLN A 5 -7.67 1.59 13.71
C GLN A 5 -6.94 0.62 12.80
N ASP A 6 -7.07 -0.64 13.18
CA ASP A 6 -6.23 -1.75 12.77
C ASP A 6 -6.36 -2.18 11.31
N ASP A 7 -7.21 -1.56 10.50
CA ASP A 7 -7.23 -1.77 9.05
C ASP A 7 -7.80 -0.49 8.38
N ILE A 8 -6.98 0.23 7.60
CA ILE A 8 -7.45 1.30 6.71
C ILE A 8 -8.35 0.64 5.66
N THR A 9 -9.60 1.09 5.53
CA THR A 9 -10.54 0.54 4.55
C THR A 9 -10.12 0.95 3.15
N ASP A 10 -10.46 0.17 2.12
CA ASP A 10 -10.21 0.55 0.72
C ASP A 10 -10.81 1.94 0.38
N ASN A 11 -11.98 2.28 0.93
CA ASN A 11 -12.59 3.61 0.78
C ASN A 11 -11.76 4.73 1.44
N ASP A 12 -11.17 4.46 2.62
CA ASP A 12 -10.32 5.44 3.32
C ASP A 12 -9.03 5.67 2.52
N ALA A 13 -8.47 4.60 1.94
CA ALA A 13 -7.30 4.68 1.08
C ALA A 13 -7.60 5.46 -0.22
N GLU A 14 -8.77 5.24 -0.82
CA GLU A 14 -9.24 5.98 -2.00
C GLU A 14 -9.38 7.48 -1.70
N GLU A 15 -10.01 7.85 -0.57
CA GLU A 15 -10.17 9.26 -0.15
C GLU A 15 -8.80 9.95 0.07
N VAL A 16 -7.86 9.24 0.70
CA VAL A 16 -6.49 9.76 0.90
C VAL A 16 -5.77 9.96 -0.42
N LEU A 17 -5.83 8.97 -1.33
CA LEU A 17 -5.20 9.08 -2.66
C LEU A 17 -5.82 10.20 -3.49
N GLU A 18 -7.15 10.36 -3.46
CA GLU A 18 -7.84 11.46 -4.14
C GLU A 18 -7.39 12.82 -3.60
N THR A 19 -7.24 12.94 -2.28
CA THR A 19 -6.75 14.15 -1.63
C THR A 19 -5.31 14.46 -2.06
N ILE A 20 -4.41 13.47 -2.04
CA ILE A 20 -3.02 13.64 -2.48
C ILE A 20 -2.96 14.07 -3.95
N ALA A 21 -3.79 13.46 -4.81
CA ALA A 21 -3.86 13.82 -6.23
C ALA A 21 -4.34 15.27 -6.45
N LYS A 22 -5.34 15.73 -5.68
CA LYS A 22 -5.81 17.12 -5.73
C LYS A 22 -4.72 18.12 -5.31
N GLU A 23 -3.97 17.80 -4.27
CA GLU A 23 -2.85 18.62 -3.81
C GLU A 23 -1.70 18.64 -4.82
N GLU A 24 -1.42 17.50 -5.47
CA GLU A 24 -0.42 17.39 -6.56
C GLU A 24 -0.77 18.30 -7.74
N ASP A 25 -2.00 18.21 -8.27
CA ASP A 25 -2.43 19.07 -9.37
C ASP A 25 -2.38 20.55 -8.98
N THR A 26 -2.85 20.88 -7.77
CA THR A 26 -2.85 22.26 -7.26
C THR A 26 -1.41 22.81 -7.18
N ASN A 27 -0.47 22.05 -6.62
CA ASN A 27 0.93 22.44 -6.58
C ASN A 27 1.54 22.56 -7.99
N GLY A 28 1.19 21.66 -8.90
CA GLY A 28 1.58 21.71 -10.32
C GLY A 28 1.10 22.98 -11.01
N ARG A 29 -0.14 23.41 -10.75
CA ARG A 29 -0.71 24.67 -11.26
C ARG A 29 0.02 25.89 -10.69
N ILE A 30 0.31 25.90 -9.39
CA ILE A 30 1.08 26.98 -8.74
C ILE A 30 2.45 27.09 -9.39
N ARG A 31 3.17 25.97 -9.55
CA ARG A 31 4.51 25.96 -10.15
C ARG A 31 4.53 26.48 -11.58
N ARG A 32 3.51 26.14 -12.40
CA ARG A 32 3.36 26.71 -13.75
C ARG A 32 3.17 28.23 -13.70
N ASN A 33 2.29 28.73 -12.84
CA ASN A 33 2.05 30.17 -12.69
C ASN A 33 3.30 30.93 -12.21
N VAL A 34 4.05 30.37 -11.25
CA VAL A 34 5.31 30.95 -10.78
C VAL A 34 6.33 31.02 -11.92
N MET A 35 6.48 29.95 -12.70
CA MET A 35 7.38 29.89 -13.84
C MET A 35 7.01 30.93 -14.92
N ASP A 36 5.73 31.06 -15.25
CA ASP A 36 5.26 32.03 -16.25
C ASP A 36 5.43 33.47 -15.77
N THR A 37 5.19 33.73 -14.48
CA THR A 37 5.46 35.03 -13.85
C THR A 37 6.95 35.37 -13.90
N ARG A 38 7.83 34.42 -13.58
CA ARG A 38 9.29 34.58 -13.68
C ARG A 38 9.72 34.95 -15.09
N ARG A 39 9.17 34.27 -16.09
CA ARG A 39 9.44 34.52 -17.52
C ARG A 39 8.99 35.91 -17.94
N ALA A 40 7.77 36.31 -17.58
CA ALA A 40 7.22 37.62 -17.89
C ALA A 40 8.06 38.75 -17.26
N LEU A 41 8.42 38.61 -15.98
CA LEU A 41 9.25 39.58 -15.27
C LEU A 41 10.66 39.65 -15.87
N SER A 42 11.28 38.51 -16.18
CA SER A 42 12.58 38.44 -16.85
C SER A 42 12.56 39.09 -18.25
N PHE A 43 11.45 38.94 -18.99
CA PHE A 43 11.26 39.62 -20.26
C PHE A 43 11.15 41.15 -20.07
N LEU A 44 10.35 41.61 -19.10
CA LEU A 44 10.19 43.03 -18.77
C LEU A 44 11.55 43.67 -18.42
N MET A 45 12.35 43.02 -17.59
CA MET A 45 13.70 43.51 -17.24
C MET A 45 14.63 43.60 -18.45
N ARG A 46 14.56 42.62 -19.38
CA ARG A 46 15.36 42.62 -20.62
C ARG A 46 14.91 43.67 -21.64
N SER A 47 13.63 44.06 -21.62
CA SER A 47 13.07 45.04 -22.57
C SER A 47 13.62 46.46 -22.40
N LYS A 48 14.36 46.75 -21.31
CA LYS A 48 14.92 48.07 -20.95
C LYS A 48 13.87 49.19 -20.86
N LEU A 49 12.61 48.84 -20.60
CA LEU A 49 11.51 49.80 -20.40
C LEU A 49 11.41 50.33 -18.96
N LEU A 50 12.16 49.73 -18.02
CA LEU A 50 12.11 50.04 -16.59
C LEU A 50 13.19 51.06 -16.20
N SER A 51 12.88 51.92 -15.23
CA SER A 51 13.88 52.77 -14.55
C SER A 51 14.85 51.94 -13.70
N ASP A 52 15.96 52.55 -13.24
CA ASP A 52 16.95 51.87 -12.40
C ASP A 52 16.36 51.37 -11.06
N GLU A 53 15.43 52.14 -10.47
CA GLU A 53 14.71 51.78 -9.25
C GLU A 53 13.77 50.59 -9.50
N GLN A 54 12.97 50.64 -10.57
CA GLN A 54 12.09 49.53 -10.98
C GLN A 54 12.86 48.26 -11.34
N GLN A 55 14.07 48.39 -11.89
CA GLN A 55 14.95 47.26 -12.16
C GLN A 55 15.42 46.58 -10.87
N GLU A 56 15.68 47.35 -9.81
CA GLU A 56 16.05 46.80 -8.51
C GLU A 56 14.86 46.10 -7.83
N GLU A 57 13.68 46.70 -7.86
CA GLU A 57 12.44 46.06 -7.39
C GLU A 57 12.15 44.75 -8.13
N ALA A 58 12.27 44.75 -9.46
CA ALA A 58 12.09 43.54 -10.27
C ALA A 58 13.11 42.44 -9.92
N ARG A 59 14.36 42.80 -9.59
CA ARG A 59 15.37 41.85 -9.08
C ARG A 59 14.97 41.25 -7.73
N GLN A 60 14.38 42.05 -6.84
CA GLN A 60 13.89 41.55 -5.55
C GLN A 60 12.74 40.57 -5.74
N ILE A 61 11.76 40.93 -6.58
CA ILE A 61 10.62 40.04 -6.90
C ILE A 61 11.10 38.73 -7.54
N LEU A 62 12.12 38.76 -8.41
CA LEU A 62 12.71 37.53 -8.97
C LEU A 62 13.30 36.62 -7.89
N ARG A 63 13.98 37.18 -6.87
CA ARG A 63 14.51 36.39 -5.75
C ARG A 63 13.39 35.76 -4.93
N ASP A 64 12.30 36.47 -4.71
CA ASP A 64 11.13 35.95 -4.01
C ASP A 64 10.47 34.82 -4.82
N ILE A 65 10.34 34.99 -6.14
CA ILE A 65 9.87 33.97 -7.08
C ILE A 65 10.77 32.73 -7.03
N ASP A 66 12.11 32.88 -7.03
CA ASP A 66 13.04 31.76 -6.93
C ASP A 66 12.88 31.01 -5.58
N SER A 67 12.59 31.73 -4.49
CA SER A 67 12.25 31.12 -3.19
C SER A 67 10.96 30.29 -3.27
N LEU A 68 9.92 30.82 -3.94
CA LEU A 68 8.66 30.10 -4.18
C LEU A 68 8.84 28.88 -5.09
N GLU A 69 9.68 28.96 -6.14
CA GLU A 69 10.01 27.82 -6.99
C GLU A 69 10.64 26.69 -6.16
N ASN A 70 11.60 27.02 -5.28
CA ASN A 70 12.21 26.03 -4.38
C ASN A 70 11.20 25.44 -3.39
N HIS A 71 10.31 26.27 -2.84
CA HIS A 71 9.29 25.81 -1.90
C HIS A 71 8.26 24.87 -2.55
N THR A 72 7.79 25.22 -3.75
CA THR A 72 6.84 24.38 -4.52
C THR A 72 7.47 23.06 -4.96
N ALA A 73 8.77 23.05 -5.28
CA ALA A 73 9.53 21.82 -5.54
C ALA A 73 9.61 20.93 -4.29
N PHE A 74 9.92 21.50 -3.12
CA PHE A 74 9.92 20.76 -1.87
C PHE A 74 8.54 20.15 -1.53
N LEU A 75 7.45 20.91 -1.74
CA LEU A 75 6.09 20.40 -1.55
C LEU A 75 5.77 19.25 -2.52
N PHE A 76 6.22 19.35 -3.77
CA PHE A 76 6.04 18.28 -4.76
C PHE A 76 6.72 16.98 -4.30
N ASP A 77 7.97 17.05 -3.84
CA ASP A 77 8.69 15.87 -3.34
C ASP A 77 8.00 15.27 -2.11
N LYS A 78 7.47 16.12 -1.21
CA LYS A 78 6.71 15.66 -0.05
C LYS A 78 5.39 14.99 -0.44
N ILE A 79 4.67 15.51 -1.44
CA ILE A 79 3.44 14.92 -1.96
C ILE A 79 3.74 13.54 -2.56
N ASN A 80 4.81 13.41 -3.36
CA ASN A 80 5.23 12.11 -3.92
C ASN A 80 5.61 11.12 -2.82
N PHE A 81 6.35 11.56 -1.80
CA PHE A 81 6.67 10.71 -0.65
C PHE A 81 5.41 10.21 0.07
N LEU A 82 4.40 11.06 0.24
CA LEU A 82 3.12 10.67 0.83
C LEU A 82 2.32 9.72 -0.06
N MET A 83 2.35 9.91 -1.39
CA MET A 83 1.76 8.99 -2.36
C MET A 83 2.39 7.60 -2.23
N ASP A 84 3.72 7.53 -2.29
CA ASP A 84 4.48 6.28 -2.19
C ASP A 84 4.26 5.58 -0.84
N ALA A 85 4.22 6.35 0.26
CA ALA A 85 3.94 5.81 1.59
C ALA A 85 2.52 5.23 1.67
N THR A 86 1.53 5.92 1.09
CA THR A 86 0.13 5.47 1.04
C THR A 86 0.01 4.17 0.24
N VAL A 87 0.57 4.13 -0.96
CA VAL A 87 0.58 2.92 -1.81
C VAL A 87 1.33 1.77 -1.12
N GLY A 88 2.46 2.07 -0.48
CA GLY A 88 3.21 1.11 0.32
C GLY A 88 2.35 0.50 1.43
N PHE A 89 1.59 1.33 2.15
CA PHE A 89 0.69 0.87 3.21
C PHE A 89 -0.45 0.00 2.68
N ILE A 90 -1.08 0.38 1.56
CA ILE A 90 -2.10 -0.43 0.88
C ILE A 90 -1.54 -1.82 0.52
N ASN A 91 -0.35 -1.85 -0.08
CA ASN A 91 0.31 -3.09 -0.45
C ASN A 91 0.63 -3.99 0.77
N LEU A 92 1.00 -3.39 1.90
CA LEU A 92 1.21 -4.12 3.15
C LEU A 92 -0.09 -4.75 3.66
N ASN A 93 -1.20 -4.02 3.65
CA ASN A 93 -2.51 -4.54 4.03
C ASN A 93 -2.97 -5.67 3.10
N GLN A 94 -2.85 -5.50 1.78
CA GLN A 94 -3.14 -6.57 0.82
C GLN A 94 -2.27 -7.81 1.06
N SER A 95 -0.98 -7.63 1.32
CA SER A 95 -0.06 -8.72 1.62
C SER A 95 -0.44 -9.47 2.90
N LYS A 96 -0.91 -8.76 3.94
CA LYS A 96 -1.43 -9.35 5.18
C LYS A 96 -2.66 -10.23 4.90
N ILE A 97 -3.61 -9.72 4.11
CA ILE A 97 -4.81 -10.46 3.70
C ILE A 97 -4.44 -11.73 2.92
N ILE A 98 -3.60 -11.62 1.88
CA ILE A 98 -3.15 -12.76 1.07
C ILE A 98 -2.44 -13.81 1.94
N LYS A 99 -1.62 -13.37 2.90
CA LYS A 99 -0.93 -14.27 3.83
C LYS A 99 -1.92 -15.09 4.65
N ILE A 100 -2.98 -14.47 5.18
CA ILE A 100 -4.02 -15.17 5.96
C ILE A 100 -4.72 -16.23 5.08
N PHE A 101 -5.20 -15.85 3.90
CA PHE A 101 -5.83 -16.79 2.96
C PHE A 101 -4.91 -17.95 2.57
N SER A 102 -3.64 -17.67 2.35
CA SER A 102 -2.64 -18.70 2.02
C SER A 102 -2.45 -19.69 3.16
N VAL A 103 -2.34 -19.21 4.40
CA VAL A 103 -2.21 -20.08 5.60
C VAL A 103 -3.45 -20.95 5.78
N VAL A 104 -4.66 -20.38 5.64
CA VAL A 104 -5.92 -21.14 5.73
C VAL A 104 -5.98 -22.20 4.62
N SER A 105 -5.61 -21.85 3.38
CA SER A 105 -5.63 -22.79 2.25
C SER A 105 -4.67 -23.95 2.47
N VAL A 106 -3.42 -23.69 2.88
CA VAL A 106 -2.42 -24.73 3.16
C VAL A 106 -2.83 -25.60 4.34
N ALA A 107 -3.49 -25.05 5.36
CA ALA A 107 -3.99 -25.81 6.50
C ALA A 107 -5.15 -26.76 6.11
N LEU A 108 -5.99 -26.37 5.14
CA LEU A 108 -7.14 -27.17 4.68
C LEU A 108 -6.77 -28.21 3.61
N MET A 109 -5.73 -27.98 2.81
CA MET A 109 -5.34 -28.87 1.72
C MET A 109 -5.17 -30.34 2.14
N PRO A 110 -4.34 -30.69 3.15
CA PRO A 110 -4.10 -32.11 3.43
C PRO A 110 -5.28 -32.84 4.11
N PRO A 111 -6.11 -32.23 4.99
CA PRO A 111 -7.40 -32.81 5.37
C PRO A 111 -8.34 -33.07 4.18
N THR A 112 -8.42 -32.14 3.22
CA THR A 112 -9.25 -32.32 2.02
C THR A 112 -8.75 -33.48 1.14
N LEU A 113 -7.43 -33.60 0.97
CA LEU A 113 -6.84 -34.73 0.24
C LEU A 113 -7.13 -36.06 0.94
N LEU A 114 -6.96 -36.12 2.25
CA LEU A 114 -7.27 -37.30 3.07
C LEU A 114 -8.75 -37.68 2.97
N ALA A 115 -9.66 -36.71 3.12
CA ALA A 115 -11.10 -36.92 2.96
C ALA A 115 -11.45 -37.40 1.54
N SER A 116 -10.75 -36.89 0.53
CA SER A 116 -10.95 -37.32 -0.86
C SER A 116 -10.52 -38.77 -1.04
N VAL A 117 -9.34 -39.17 -0.52
CA VAL A 117 -8.82 -40.55 -0.63
C VAL A 117 -9.76 -41.57 0.03
N TRP A 118 -10.21 -41.31 1.27
CA TRP A 118 -11.16 -42.19 1.95
C TRP A 118 -12.60 -42.10 1.42
N GLY A 119 -12.91 -41.07 0.62
CA GLY A 119 -14.17 -40.96 -0.12
C GLY A 119 -14.19 -41.74 -1.45
N MET A 120 -13.06 -42.33 -1.87
CA MET A 120 -13.00 -43.11 -3.10
C MET A 120 -13.56 -44.53 -2.90
N ASN A 121 -14.35 -45.03 -3.85
CA ASN A 121 -14.95 -46.38 -3.78
C ASN A 121 -13.98 -47.49 -4.23
N PHE A 122 -12.83 -47.65 -3.55
CA PHE A 122 -11.91 -48.75 -3.86
C PHE A 122 -12.34 -50.08 -3.20
N ARG A 123 -12.19 -51.18 -3.95
CA ARG A 123 -12.58 -52.54 -3.54
C ARG A 123 -11.65 -53.19 -2.51
N TYR A 124 -10.41 -52.68 -2.39
CA TYR A 124 -9.43 -53.11 -1.39
C TYR A 124 -9.03 -51.89 -0.54
N MET A 125 -9.77 -51.61 0.51
CA MET A 125 -9.42 -50.67 1.57
C MET A 125 -9.29 -51.43 2.90
N PRO A 126 -8.13 -52.02 3.21
CA PRO A 126 -7.95 -52.85 4.41
C PRO A 126 -8.20 -52.08 5.73
N GLU A 127 -8.11 -50.75 5.69
CA GLU A 127 -8.36 -49.85 6.83
C GLU A 127 -9.85 -49.70 7.17
N LEU A 128 -10.77 -50.00 6.24
CA LEU A 128 -12.22 -49.80 6.40
C LEU A 128 -12.95 -50.99 7.05
N GLU A 129 -12.33 -52.18 7.06
CA GLU A 129 -12.92 -53.39 7.67
C GLU A 129 -12.75 -53.40 9.20
N GLN A 130 -11.91 -52.54 9.75
CA GLN A 130 -11.71 -52.38 11.20
C GLN A 130 -12.61 -51.27 11.78
N THR A 131 -13.22 -51.53 12.93
CA THR A 131 -14.05 -50.57 13.68
C THR A 131 -13.32 -49.27 14.06
N TRP A 132 -11.99 -49.24 13.98
CA TRP A 132 -11.17 -48.07 14.29
C TRP A 132 -10.78 -47.23 13.07
N GLY A 133 -11.04 -47.69 11.84
CA GLY A 133 -10.66 -46.98 10.61
C GLY A 133 -11.26 -45.57 10.52
N TYR A 134 -12.55 -45.43 10.87
CA TYR A 134 -13.24 -44.14 10.83
C TYR A 134 -12.70 -43.14 11.88
N PRO A 135 -12.55 -43.50 13.18
CA PRO A 135 -11.87 -42.65 14.15
C PRO A 135 -10.44 -42.27 13.75
N VAL A 136 -9.64 -43.21 13.22
CA VAL A 136 -8.25 -42.96 12.80
C VAL A 136 -8.21 -41.98 11.63
N ALA A 137 -9.11 -42.10 10.65
CA ALA A 137 -9.21 -41.16 9.54
C ALA A 137 -9.51 -39.73 10.02
N ILE A 138 -10.47 -39.56 10.93
CA ILE A 138 -10.79 -38.24 11.52
C ILE A 138 -9.59 -37.67 12.28
N ILE A 139 -8.93 -38.47 13.11
CA ILE A 139 -7.75 -38.04 13.87
C ILE A 139 -6.63 -37.61 12.92
N SER A 140 -6.40 -38.38 11.84
CA SER A 140 -5.38 -38.05 10.84
C SER A 140 -5.66 -36.72 10.13
N MET A 141 -6.93 -36.41 9.80
CA MET A 141 -7.33 -35.13 9.22
C MET A 141 -7.10 -33.98 10.20
N VAL A 142 -7.46 -34.16 11.47
CA VAL A 142 -7.28 -33.14 12.52
C VAL A 142 -5.79 -32.86 12.76
N ILE A 143 -4.96 -33.90 12.86
CA ILE A 143 -3.50 -33.77 13.00
C ILE A 143 -2.91 -33.06 11.78
N SER A 144 -3.36 -33.44 10.59
CA SER A 144 -2.92 -32.86 9.32
C SER A 144 -3.22 -31.36 9.21
N ALA A 145 -4.36 -30.89 9.72
CA ALA A 145 -4.67 -29.46 9.82
C ALA A 145 -3.82 -28.75 10.89
N MET A 146 -3.54 -29.41 12.01
CA MET A 146 -2.78 -28.83 13.12
C MET A 146 -1.29 -28.64 12.81
N ILE A 147 -0.66 -29.50 12.00
CA ILE A 147 0.78 -29.42 11.68
C ILE A 147 1.14 -28.08 10.98
N PRO A 148 0.48 -27.68 9.87
CA PRO A 148 0.73 -26.38 9.24
C PRO A 148 0.45 -25.22 10.20
N LEU A 149 -0.67 -25.27 10.95
CA LEU A 149 -1.04 -24.20 11.87
C LEU A 149 0.01 -24.02 12.99
N GLY A 150 0.52 -25.12 13.55
CA GLY A 150 1.60 -25.09 14.54
C GLY A 150 2.91 -24.54 13.97
N TYR A 151 3.28 -24.96 12.77
CA TYR A 151 4.45 -24.45 12.05
C TYR A 151 4.36 -22.93 11.79
N PHE A 152 3.23 -22.45 11.27
CA PHE A 152 3.00 -21.03 11.02
C PHE A 152 2.95 -20.20 12.32
N ARG A 153 2.42 -20.78 13.40
CA ARG A 153 2.39 -20.13 14.72
C ARG A 153 3.79 -19.99 15.31
N HIS A 154 4.65 -21.01 15.21
CA HIS A 154 6.03 -20.93 15.70
C HIS A 154 6.89 -19.95 14.91
N LYS A 155 6.64 -19.82 13.60
CA LYS A 155 7.36 -18.89 12.71
C LYS A 155 6.94 -17.42 12.88
N GLY A 156 6.00 -17.13 13.78
CA GLY A 156 5.49 -15.77 14.02
C GLY A 156 4.55 -15.25 12.94
N TRP A 157 4.13 -16.07 11.97
CA TRP A 157 3.32 -15.62 10.84
C TRP A 157 1.88 -15.24 11.21
N LEU A 158 1.39 -15.77 12.34
CA LEU A 158 0.06 -15.51 12.90
C LEU A 158 0.07 -14.45 14.02
N SER A 159 1.24 -14.05 14.51
CA SER A 159 1.34 -12.97 15.50
C SER A 159 1.57 -11.66 14.76
N SER A 160 0.47 -11.01 14.37
CA SER A 160 0.47 -9.58 14.05
C SER A 160 0.88 -8.82 15.31
N ARG A 161 2.18 -8.60 15.49
CA ARG A 161 2.76 -7.56 16.33
C ARG A 161 3.88 -6.90 15.54
#